data_AF-A0A8T5ZPL1-F1
#
_entry.id   AF-A0A8T5ZPL1-F1
#
_cell.length_a   1.000
_cell.length_b   1.000
_cell.length_c   1.000
_cell.angle_alpha   90.00
_cell.angle_beta   90.00
_cell.angle_gamma   90.00
#
_symmetry.space_group_name_H-M   'P 1'
#
loop_
_entity.id
_entity.type
_entity.pdbx_description
1 polymer ?
#
loop_
_entity_poly.entity_id
_entity_poly.type
_entity_poly.pdbx_seq_one_letter_code
_entity_poly.pdbx_strand_id
1 'polypeptide(L)'
;VTPVQEIIALAHAAGARVLVDGAQAVSHLRVNVQALDADFYVFSGHKVFGPTGIGVVYGKQDLLDTLPPWQGGGNMIADVTFEKTLYQPAPARFEAGTGNIADAVGLGAALDYVERIGLEHIARYEHDLLVYA
;
A
#
# COMPACT_ATOMS: atom_id res chain seq x y z
N VAL A 1 0.54 -16.28 -12.71
CA VAL A 1 0.58 -14.88 -12.20
C VAL A 1 -0.43 -14.07 -12.99
N THR A 2 -1.24 -13.23 -12.33
CA THR A 2 -2.23 -12.36 -12.99
C THR A 2 -1.52 -11.31 -13.85
N PRO A 3 -1.93 -11.06 -15.11
CA PRO A 3 -1.31 -10.06 -15.99
C PRO A 3 -1.76 -8.63 -15.61
N VAL A 4 -1.40 -8.20 -14.40
CA VAL A 4 -1.93 -6.96 -13.79
C VAL A 4 -1.64 -5.70 -14.63
N GLN A 5 -0.48 -5.64 -15.28
CA GLN A 5 -0.09 -4.49 -16.12
C GLN A 5 -0.98 -4.36 -17.37
N GLU A 6 -1.32 -5.48 -18.01
CA GLU A 6 -2.23 -5.49 -19.16
C GLU A 6 -3.66 -5.08 -18.75
N ILE A 7 -4.11 -5.56 -17.58
CA ILE A 7 -5.42 -5.19 -17.01
C ILE A 7 -5.47 -3.69 -16.73
N ILE A 8 -4.42 -3.12 -16.16
CA ILE A 8 -4.31 -1.67 -15.89
C ILE A 8 -4.39 -0.89 -17.21
N ALA A 9 -3.62 -1.28 -18.22
CA ALA A 9 -3.63 -0.60 -19.52
C ALA A 9 -5.02 -0.62 -20.19
N LEU A 10 -5.72 -1.76 -20.15
CA LEU A 10 -7.08 -1.88 -20.68
C LEU A 10 -8.10 -1.04 -19.89
N ALA A 11 -7.98 -1.02 -18.56
CA ALA A 11 -8.86 -0.22 -17.71
C ALA A 11 -8.68 1.27 -17.96
N HIS A 12 -7.43 1.74 -18.05
CA HIS A 12 -7.13 3.14 -18.37
C HIS A 12 -7.60 3.54 -19.76
N ALA A 13 -7.47 2.67 -20.76
CA ALA A 13 -8.02 2.90 -22.10
C ALA A 13 -9.55 3.08 -22.09
N ALA A 14 -10.24 2.48 -21.12
CA ALA A 14 -11.67 2.63 -20.89
C ALA A 14 -12.03 3.79 -19.92
N GLY A 15 -11.05 4.55 -19.41
CA GLY A 15 -11.25 5.62 -18.43
C GLY A 15 -11.54 5.13 -17.01
N ALA A 16 -11.34 3.84 -16.72
CA ALA A 16 -11.50 3.26 -15.40
C ALA A 16 -10.23 3.42 -14.54
N ARG A 17 -10.40 3.36 -13.22
CA ARG A 17 -9.29 3.34 -12.24
C ARG A 17 -9.10 1.94 -11.68
N VAL A 18 -7.87 1.59 -11.33
CA VAL A 18 -7.50 0.25 -10.88
C VAL A 18 -6.89 0.27 -9.47
N LEU A 19 -7.53 -0.47 -8.57
CA LEU A 19 -6.95 -0.87 -7.29
C LEU A 19 -6.41 -2.28 -7.39
N VAL A 20 -5.14 -2.45 -7.04
CA VAL A 20 -4.47 -3.76 -7.01
C VAL A 20 -4.37 -4.26 -5.58
N ASP A 21 -4.93 -5.44 -5.32
CA ASP A 21 -4.69 -6.18 -4.08
C ASP A 21 -3.33 -6.90 -4.17
N GLY A 22 -2.36 -6.36 -3.45
CA GLY A 22 -1.00 -6.83 -3.35
C GLY A 22 -0.70 -7.70 -2.14
N ALA A 23 -1.71 -8.07 -1.36
CA ALA A 23 -1.52 -8.65 -0.03
C ALA A 23 -0.71 -9.96 -0.04
N GLN A 24 -0.78 -10.75 -1.12
CA GLN A 24 0.06 -11.93 -1.31
C GLN A 24 1.35 -11.62 -2.08
N ALA A 25 1.35 -10.64 -2.97
CA ALA A 25 2.53 -10.38 -3.81
C ALA A 25 3.70 -9.76 -3.02
N VAL A 26 3.40 -8.96 -1.99
CA VAL A 26 4.38 -8.12 -1.28
C VAL A 26 5.55 -8.89 -0.64
N SER A 27 5.36 -10.14 -0.22
CA SER A 27 6.41 -10.99 0.38
C SER A 27 7.15 -11.87 -0.63
N HIS A 28 6.62 -12.02 -1.84
CA HIS A 28 7.04 -13.07 -2.78
C HIS A 28 7.53 -12.50 -4.11
N LEU A 29 7.08 -11.31 -4.51
CA LEU A 29 7.34 -10.73 -5.82
C LEU A 29 7.81 -9.29 -5.68
N ARG A 30 8.79 -8.91 -6.50
CA ARG A 30 9.19 -7.51 -6.62
C ARG A 30 8.09 -6.73 -7.34
N VAL A 31 7.54 -5.74 -6.65
CA VAL A 31 6.49 -4.87 -7.18
C VAL A 31 7.02 -3.46 -7.36
N ASN A 32 6.81 -2.91 -8.56
CA ASN A 32 7.07 -1.50 -8.85
C ASN A 32 5.75 -0.85 -9.28
N VAL A 33 5.11 -0.14 -8.35
CA VAL A 33 3.79 0.48 -8.58
C VAL A 33 3.82 1.57 -9.66
N GLN A 34 4.96 2.21 -9.89
CA GLN A 34 5.12 3.20 -10.97
C GLN A 34 5.21 2.51 -12.34
N ALA A 35 5.96 1.41 -12.44
CA ALA A 35 6.05 0.64 -13.68
C ALA A 35 4.73 -0.07 -14.04
N LEU A 36 3.96 -0.49 -13.03
CA LEU A 36 2.61 -1.04 -13.21
C LEU A 36 1.58 0.03 -13.61
N ASP A 37 1.85 1.29 -13.29
CA ASP A 37 0.91 2.41 -13.41
C ASP A 37 -0.40 2.23 -12.62
N ALA A 38 -0.37 1.47 -11.51
CA ALA A 38 -1.55 1.25 -10.68
C ALA A 38 -2.06 2.55 -10.04
N ASP A 39 -3.39 2.78 -10.05
CA ASP A 39 -4.00 3.94 -9.40
C ASP A 39 -3.96 3.81 -7.87
N PHE A 40 -4.22 2.60 -7.37
CA PHE A 40 -4.06 2.22 -5.97
C PHE A 40 -3.39 0.85 -5.84
N TYR A 41 -2.63 0.64 -4.77
CA TYR A 41 -2.04 -0.65 -4.42
C TYR A 41 -2.09 -0.86 -2.91
N VAL A 42 -2.58 -2.01 -2.46
CA VAL A 42 -2.81 -2.27 -1.03
C VAL A 42 -2.14 -3.56 -0.56
N PHE A 43 -1.65 -3.57 0.67
CA PHE A 43 -1.19 -4.80 1.34
C PHE A 43 -1.27 -4.70 2.86
N SER A 44 -1.17 -5.84 3.55
CA SER A 44 -1.18 -5.92 5.02
C SER A 44 0.19 -6.30 5.57
N GLY A 45 0.62 -5.65 6.66
CA GLY A 45 1.93 -5.86 7.26
C GLY A 45 2.19 -7.28 7.76
N HIS A 46 1.18 -7.91 8.35
CA HIS A 46 1.27 -9.30 8.85
C HIS A 46 1.48 -10.37 7.77
N LYS A 47 1.40 -10.01 6.48
CA LYS A 47 1.75 -10.88 5.36
C LYS A 47 3.17 -10.68 4.83
N VAL A 48 3.89 -9.69 5.35
CA VAL A 48 5.30 -9.43 5.04
C VAL A 48 6.13 -9.48 6.32
N PHE A 49 5.86 -10.47 7.18
CA PHE A 49 6.55 -10.70 8.45
C PHE A 49 6.50 -9.53 9.45
N GLY A 50 5.66 -8.53 9.19
CA GLY A 50 5.45 -7.39 10.08
C GLY A 50 4.36 -7.63 11.13
N PRO A 51 4.11 -6.63 12.00
CA PRO A 51 3.08 -6.72 13.03
C PRO A 51 1.66 -6.87 12.48
N THR A 52 0.73 -7.34 13.32
CA THR A 52 -0.70 -7.23 13.05
C THR A 52 -1.19 -5.80 13.25
N GLY A 53 -2.38 -5.45 12.73
CA GLY A 53 -2.95 -4.10 12.96
C GLY A 53 -2.32 -2.97 12.15
N ILE A 54 -1.42 -3.26 11.21
CA ILE A 54 -0.82 -2.29 10.28
C ILE A 54 -0.91 -2.79 8.82
N GLY A 55 -1.08 -1.86 7.89
CA GLY A 55 -1.15 -2.10 6.46
C GLY A 55 -0.83 -0.83 5.68
N VAL A 56 -0.82 -0.93 4.35
CA VAL A 56 -0.42 0.17 3.46
C VAL A 56 -1.46 0.33 2.35
N VAL A 57 -1.76 1.60 2.05
CA VAL A 57 -2.46 2.01 0.84
C VAL A 57 -1.53 2.96 0.10
N TYR A 58 -1.04 2.53 -1.05
CA TYR A 58 -0.46 3.42 -2.04
C TYR A 58 -1.59 3.96 -2.93
N GLY A 59 -1.50 5.24 -3.28
CA GLY A 59 -2.34 5.86 -4.30
C GLY A 59 -1.55 6.91 -5.06
N LYS A 60 -1.89 7.14 -6.33
CA LYS A 60 -1.30 8.25 -7.11
C LYS A 60 -1.66 9.59 -6.44
N GLN A 61 -0.71 10.52 -6.41
CA GLN A 61 -0.86 11.79 -5.69
C GLN A 61 -2.06 12.60 -6.19
N ASP A 62 -2.23 12.71 -7.51
CA ASP A 62 -3.34 13.41 -8.15
C ASP A 62 -4.70 12.82 -7.76
N LEU A 63 -4.78 11.50 -7.55
CA LEU A 63 -5.98 10.85 -7.04
C LEU A 63 -6.18 11.15 -5.57
N LEU A 64 -5.17 10.95 -4.73
CA LEU A 64 -5.26 11.18 -3.28
C LEU A 64 -5.67 12.62 -2.96
N ASP A 65 -5.22 13.60 -3.75
CA ASP A 65 -5.57 15.00 -3.56
C ASP A 65 -7.06 15.28 -3.81
N THR A 66 -7.71 14.50 -4.67
CA THR A 66 -9.15 14.62 -4.98
C THR A 66 -10.06 13.88 -3.99
N LEU A 67 -9.52 12.95 -3.21
CA LEU A 67 -10.33 12.14 -2.30
C LEU A 67 -10.72 12.91 -1.02
N PRO A 68 -11.97 12.74 -0.54
CA PRO A 68 -12.37 13.26 0.76
C PRO A 68 -11.65 12.49 1.89
N PRO A 69 -11.53 13.07 3.09
CA PRO A 69 -10.99 12.35 4.23
C PRO A 69 -11.80 11.07 4.53
N TRP A 70 -11.12 10.05 5.05
CA TRP A 70 -11.75 8.78 5.41
C TRP A 70 -12.31 8.82 6.85
N GLN A 71 -11.40 8.85 7.83
CA GLN A 71 -11.73 9.03 9.24
C GLN A 71 -11.47 10.48 9.64
N GLY A 72 -12.24 10.98 10.61
CA GLY A 72 -12.10 12.34 11.14
C GLY A 72 -11.60 12.35 12.57
N GLY A 73 -10.76 13.32 12.92
CA GLY A 73 -10.23 13.48 14.27
C GLY A 73 -8.94 14.30 14.30
N GLY A 74 -8.18 14.20 15.38
CA GLY A 74 -6.85 14.82 15.46
C GLY A 74 -5.90 14.29 14.37
N ASN A 75 -4.72 14.92 14.23
CA ASN A 75 -3.67 14.59 13.25
C ASN A 75 -4.00 14.93 11.78
N MET A 76 -5.21 14.62 11.31
CA MET A 76 -5.62 14.81 9.91
C MET A 76 -6.20 16.21 9.60
N ILE A 77 -6.49 16.99 10.64
CA ILE A 77 -7.01 18.36 10.55
C ILE A 77 -5.86 19.36 10.49
N ALA A 78 -5.96 20.32 9.57
CA ALA A 78 -5.07 21.48 9.51
C ALA A 78 -5.62 22.67 10.32
N ASP A 79 -6.93 22.89 10.29
CA ASP A 79 -7.63 23.92 11.08
C ASP A 79 -9.10 23.53 11.32
N VAL A 80 -9.68 23.97 12.44
CA VAL A 80 -11.06 23.63 12.82
C VAL A 80 -11.78 24.77 13.53
N THR A 81 -12.94 25.12 13.00
CA THR A 81 -13.97 25.95 13.65
C THR A 81 -15.27 25.14 13.77
N PHE A 82 -16.29 25.70 14.42
CA PHE A 82 -17.62 25.05 14.48
C PHE A 82 -18.29 24.96 13.10
N GLU A 83 -17.99 25.89 12.20
CA GLU A 83 -18.61 26.01 10.87
C GLU A 83 -17.80 25.29 9.78
N LYS A 84 -16.49 25.12 9.97
CA LYS A 84 -15.59 24.62 8.92
C LYS A 84 -14.40 23.84 9.48
N THR A 85 -14.03 22.78 8.78
CA THR A 85 -12.77 22.06 9.00
C THR A 85 -11.92 22.11 7.74
N LEU A 86 -10.65 22.44 7.90
CA LEU A 86 -9.62 22.31 6.87
C LEU A 86 -8.79 21.06 7.16
N TYR A 87 -8.54 20.26 6.14
CA TYR A 87 -7.80 19.00 6.27
C TYR A 87 -6.37 19.14 5.78
N GLN A 88 -5.47 18.32 6.32
CA GLN A 88 -4.11 18.18 5.82
C GLN A 88 -4.09 17.66 4.37
N PRO A 89 -2.99 17.85 3.62
CA PRO A 89 -2.77 17.12 2.38
C PRO A 89 -2.59 15.61 2.64
N ALA A 90 -2.64 14.82 1.58
CA ALA A 90 -2.25 13.41 1.65
C ALA A 90 -0.75 13.29 2.03
N PRO A 91 -0.34 12.27 2.80
CA PRO A 91 -1.15 11.16 3.32
C PRO A 91 -1.89 11.48 4.63
N ALA A 92 -1.48 12.51 5.37
CA ALA A 92 -1.99 12.80 6.72
C ALA A 92 -3.52 12.99 6.79
N ARG A 93 -4.15 13.45 5.68
CA ARG A 93 -5.62 13.50 5.54
C ARG A 93 -6.33 12.19 5.88
N PHE A 94 -5.68 11.05 5.68
CA PHE A 94 -6.28 9.72 5.82
C PHE A 94 -5.89 9.01 7.12
N GLU A 95 -5.05 9.62 7.96
CA GLU A 95 -4.46 9.02 9.15
C GLU A 95 -4.94 9.74 10.42
N ALA A 96 -6.24 9.62 10.70
CA ALA A 96 -6.88 10.29 11.83
C ALA A 96 -6.46 9.68 13.18
N GLY A 97 -6.24 10.55 14.17
CA GLY A 97 -5.86 10.16 15.52
C GLY A 97 -4.40 9.76 15.65
N THR A 98 -4.06 9.15 16.80
CA THR A 98 -2.72 8.63 17.03
C THR A 98 -2.51 7.39 16.18
N GLY A 99 -1.55 7.45 15.25
CA GLY A 99 -1.20 6.30 14.42
C GLY A 99 -0.67 5.11 15.21
N ASN A 100 -0.62 3.95 14.57
CA ASN A 100 -0.02 2.75 15.15
C ASN A 100 1.52 2.81 15.03
N ILE A 101 2.13 3.67 15.84
CA ILE A 101 3.53 4.11 15.68
C ILE A 101 4.52 2.95 15.78
N ALA A 102 4.41 2.13 16.83
CA ALA A 102 5.33 1.01 17.06
C ALA A 102 5.25 -0.01 15.92
N ASP A 103 4.03 -0.31 15.45
CA ASP A 103 3.83 -1.29 14.39
C ASP A 103 4.24 -0.76 13.01
N ALA A 104 4.16 0.55 12.77
CA ALA A 104 4.72 1.16 11.57
C ALA A 104 6.26 1.01 11.53
N VAL A 105 6.94 1.20 12.66
CA VAL A 105 8.39 0.93 12.78
C VAL A 105 8.68 -0.56 12.61
N GLY A 106 7.88 -1.44 13.21
CA GLY A 106 8.00 -2.88 13.05
C GLY A 106 7.80 -3.35 11.61
N LEU A 107 6.85 -2.74 10.88
CA LEU A 107 6.65 -2.98 9.46
C LEU A 107 7.87 -2.56 8.65
N GLY A 108 8.46 -1.40 8.94
CA GLY A 108 9.71 -0.96 8.30
C GLY A 108 10.84 -1.99 8.47
N ALA A 109 11.05 -2.48 9.70
CA ALA A 109 12.06 -3.50 9.97
C ALA A 109 11.79 -4.83 9.24
N ALA A 110 10.52 -5.21 9.06
CA ALA A 110 10.13 -6.41 8.34
C ALA A 110 10.38 -6.27 6.82
N LEU A 111 10.13 -5.09 6.25
CA LEU A 111 10.47 -4.78 4.86
C LEU A 111 11.99 -4.81 4.64
N ASP A 112 12.77 -4.21 5.53
CA ASP A 112 14.25 -4.26 5.49
C ASP A 112 14.76 -5.70 5.55
N TYR A 113 14.12 -6.56 6.36
CA TYR A 113 14.45 -7.98 6.46
C TYR A 113 14.26 -8.71 5.12
N VAL A 114 13.11 -8.49 4.47
CA VAL A 114 12.79 -9.08 3.16
C VAL A 114 13.74 -8.56 2.09
N GLU A 115 14.00 -7.25 2.06
CA GLU A 115 14.92 -6.63 1.10
C GLU A 115 16.35 -7.16 1.25
N ARG A 116 16.82 -7.36 2.48
CA ARG A 116 18.16 -7.92 2.75
C ARG A 116 18.33 -9.36 2.25
N ILE A 117 17.28 -10.19 2.34
CA ILE A 117 17.31 -11.54 1.75
C ILE A 117 17.26 -11.45 0.22
N GLY A 118 16.44 -10.52 -0.28
CA GLY A 118 16.20 -10.29 -1.70
C GLY A 118 15.02 -11.10 -2.21
N LEU A 119 14.00 -10.41 -2.73
CA LEU A 119 12.77 -11.02 -3.25
C LEU A 119 13.02 -12.02 -4.38
N GLU A 120 14.07 -11.85 -5.18
CA GLU A 120 14.46 -12.80 -6.23
C GLU A 120 14.92 -14.14 -5.65
N HIS A 121 15.67 -14.10 -4.54
CA HIS A 121 16.10 -15.32 -3.85
C HIS A 121 14.91 -16.03 -3.19
N ILE A 122 14.02 -15.26 -2.54
CA ILE A 122 12.79 -15.77 -1.93
C ILE A 122 11.93 -16.45 -2.99
N ALA A 123 11.63 -15.75 -4.09
CA ALA A 123 10.78 -16.26 -5.17
C ALA A 123 11.33 -17.56 -5.78
N ARG A 124 12.65 -17.64 -6.02
CA ARG A 124 13.29 -18.85 -6.54
C ARG A 124 13.15 -20.01 -5.54
N TYR A 125 13.47 -19.77 -4.27
CA TYR A 125 13.42 -20.82 -3.26
C TYR A 125 11.98 -21.33 -3.05
N GLU A 126 11.00 -20.44 -3.01
CA GLU A 126 9.60 -20.80 -2.92
C GLU A 126 9.11 -21.58 -4.15
N HIS A 127 9.60 -21.22 -5.34
CA HIS A 127 9.32 -21.99 -6.55
C HIS A 127 9.91 -23.40 -6.49
N ASP A 128 11.16 -23.55 -6.04
CA ASP A 128 11.81 -24.85 -5.87
C ASP A 128 11.02 -25.75 -4.89
N LEU A 129 10.52 -25.17 -3.79
CA LEU A 129 9.66 -25.88 -2.83
C LEU A 129 8.32 -26.28 -3.44
N LEU A 130 7.71 -25.42 -4.25
CA LEU A 130 6.44 -25.69 -4.92
C LEU A 130 6.56 -26.83 -5.94
N VAL A 131 7.68 -26.90 -6.67
CA VAL A 131 7.93 -27.95 -7.69
C VAL A 131 8.32 -29.28 -7.05
N TYR A 132 8.95 -29.25 -5.87
CA TYR A 132 9.35 -30.46 -5.15
C TYR A 132 8.17 -31.28 -4.63
N ALA A 133 7.05 -30.63 -4.30
CA ALA A 133 5.86 -31.25 -3.68
C ALA A 133 4.79 -31.66 -4.70
#